data_AF-A0A848Y6L1-F1
#
_entry.id   AF-A0A848Y6L1-F1
#
_cell.length_a   1.000
_cell.length_b   1.000
_cell.length_c   1.000
_cell.angle_alpha   90.00
_cell.angle_beta   90.00
_cell.angle_gamma   90.00
#
_symmetry.space_group_name_H-M   'P 1'
#
loop_
_entity.id
_entity.type
_entity.pdbx_description
1 polymer ?
#
loop_
_entity_poly.entity_id
_entity_poly.type
_entity_poly.pdbx_seq_one_letter_code
_entity_poly.pdbx_strand_id
1 'polypeptide(L)'
;MVRLLRRPWSACGLFAALVLGSMSPVAAQPFEEAVHDVGNVGLTVTNAGFLGNSGIRNDPSSAPSFEYPLDSGIEHLFEAGLWVGALRADGLITVRTAAITSSGGYSAGATGYEVTQASLIQPRSSLPESPAFTPLAVSQQDFISTFVDTAAVVPGTQTPTPDPAGRLGLSVESRSYAWSFPFAEYFVILEYEITNISSEPWDSVYVGLWDDLVVRNVITTTETGGNFFNKGARGFLGYPIYD
;
A
#
# COMPACT_ATOMS: atom_id res chain seq x y z
N MET A 1 -51.04 -64.21 -38.22
CA MET A 1 -51.37 -62.89 -37.63
C MET A 1 -50.60 -62.75 -36.31
N VAL A 2 -49.35 -62.28 -36.36
CA VAL A 2 -48.57 -61.82 -35.18
C VAL A 2 -47.64 -60.72 -35.71
N ARG A 3 -47.76 -59.51 -35.16
CA ARG A 3 -47.06 -58.29 -35.58
C ARG A 3 -45.96 -58.03 -34.56
N LEU A 4 -44.69 -58.22 -34.93
CA LEU A 4 -43.53 -57.91 -34.07
C LEU A 4 -42.99 -56.52 -34.45
N LEU A 5 -43.22 -55.53 -33.58
CA LEU A 5 -42.60 -54.21 -33.65
C LEU A 5 -41.12 -54.30 -33.22
N ARG A 6 -40.20 -53.84 -34.06
CA ARG A 6 -38.82 -53.51 -33.66
C ARG A 6 -38.70 -51.99 -33.48
N ARG A 7 -38.29 -51.55 -32.29
CA ARG A 7 -37.92 -50.17 -31.96
C ARG A 7 -36.53 -49.83 -32.53
N PRO A 8 -36.29 -48.62 -33.06
CA PRO A 8 -34.95 -48.17 -33.41
C PRO A 8 -34.20 -47.60 -32.20
N TRP A 9 -32.87 -47.73 -32.24
CA TRP A 9 -31.90 -47.24 -31.25
C TRP A 9 -31.71 -45.73 -31.35
N SER A 10 -31.66 -45.04 -30.22
CA SER A 10 -31.30 -43.62 -30.11
C SER A 10 -29.79 -43.48 -30.00
N ALA A 11 -29.17 -42.73 -30.92
CA ALA A 11 -27.77 -42.34 -30.85
C ALA A 11 -27.58 -41.27 -29.75
N CYS A 12 -26.68 -41.55 -28.81
CA CYS A 12 -26.25 -40.62 -27.77
C CYS A 12 -25.11 -39.76 -28.34
N GLY A 13 -25.38 -38.49 -28.66
CA GLY A 13 -24.34 -37.52 -29.01
C GLY A 13 -23.76 -36.89 -27.74
N LEU A 14 -22.48 -37.11 -27.45
CA LEU A 14 -21.75 -36.36 -26.45
C LEU A 14 -21.45 -34.95 -27.00
N PHE A 15 -22.08 -33.92 -26.44
CA PHE A 15 -21.66 -32.54 -26.60
C PHE A 15 -20.54 -32.26 -25.59
N ALA A 16 -19.30 -32.10 -26.06
CA ALA A 16 -18.24 -31.51 -25.26
C ALA A 16 -18.42 -29.99 -25.28
N ALA A 17 -18.88 -29.42 -24.16
CA ALA A 17 -18.94 -27.97 -23.98
C ALA A 17 -17.53 -27.45 -23.65
N LEU A 18 -16.93 -26.70 -24.58
CA LEU A 18 -15.72 -25.95 -24.35
C LEU A 18 -16.06 -24.77 -23.43
N VAL A 19 -15.74 -24.87 -22.14
CA VAL A 19 -15.86 -23.74 -21.20
C VAL A 19 -14.70 -22.79 -21.48
N LEU A 20 -14.93 -21.80 -22.34
CA LEU A 20 -14.10 -20.61 -22.41
C LEU A 20 -14.38 -19.79 -21.16
N GLY A 21 -13.54 -19.96 -20.13
CA GLY A 21 -13.54 -19.08 -18.97
C GLY A 21 -13.20 -17.67 -19.45
N SER A 22 -14.16 -16.75 -19.37
CA SER A 22 -13.90 -15.32 -19.52
C SER A 22 -13.04 -14.89 -18.34
N MET A 23 -11.73 -14.74 -18.54
CA MET A 23 -10.94 -13.93 -17.63
C MET A 23 -11.40 -12.49 -17.82
N SER A 24 -12.28 -12.02 -16.93
CA SER A 24 -12.55 -10.61 -16.82
C SER A 24 -11.22 -9.91 -16.56
N PRO A 25 -10.86 -8.84 -17.29
CA PRO A 25 -9.70 -8.06 -16.93
C PRO A 25 -9.90 -7.59 -15.48
N VAL A 26 -8.92 -7.85 -14.62
CA VAL A 26 -8.89 -7.24 -13.28
C VAL A 26 -8.97 -5.74 -13.54
N ALA A 27 -10.06 -5.10 -13.09
CA ALA A 27 -10.23 -3.68 -13.26
C ALA A 27 -9.05 -2.98 -12.61
N ALA A 28 -8.46 -2.00 -13.30
CA ALA A 28 -7.38 -1.21 -12.75
C ALA A 28 -7.87 -0.56 -11.44
N GLN A 29 -7.16 -0.80 -10.34
CA GLN A 29 -7.58 -0.29 -9.04
C GLN A 29 -7.27 1.21 -8.96
N PRO A 30 -8.22 2.07 -8.52
CA PRO A 30 -7.91 3.46 -8.26
C PRO A 30 -6.88 3.59 -7.14
N PHE A 31 -6.08 4.65 -7.20
CA PHE A 31 -5.29 5.10 -6.07
C PHE A 31 -6.23 5.54 -4.93
N GLU A 32 -5.92 5.14 -3.71
CA GLU A 32 -6.68 5.46 -2.50
C GLU A 32 -5.75 5.83 -1.36
N GLU A 33 -6.27 6.70 -0.50
CA GLU A 33 -5.66 7.11 0.75
C GLU A 33 -6.68 6.87 1.87
N ALA A 34 -6.20 6.51 3.06
CA ALA A 34 -6.99 6.42 4.27
C ALA A 34 -6.21 7.02 5.44
N VAL A 35 -6.92 7.53 6.45
CA VAL A 35 -6.31 8.19 7.59
C VAL A 35 -6.56 7.35 8.83
N HIS A 36 -5.49 7.05 9.57
CA HIS A 36 -5.64 6.62 10.95
C HIS A 36 -5.93 7.84 11.81
N ASP A 37 -7.07 7.84 12.50
CA ASP A 37 -7.60 8.97 13.29
C ASP A 37 -8.40 8.50 14.53
N VAL A 38 -8.40 7.20 14.83
CA VAL A 38 -9.11 6.66 16.01
C VAL A 38 -8.42 7.02 17.32
N GLY A 39 -7.09 7.19 17.30
CA GLY A 39 -6.27 7.57 18.46
C GLY A 39 -5.97 9.07 18.49
N ASN A 40 -4.81 9.42 19.04
CA ASN A 40 -4.27 10.78 19.09
C ASN A 40 -3.18 11.02 18.04
N VAL A 41 -3.11 10.15 17.02
CA VAL A 41 -2.21 10.26 15.86
C VAL A 41 -3.06 10.32 14.61
N GLY A 42 -2.75 11.27 13.73
CA GLY A 42 -3.22 11.32 12.35
C GLY A 42 -2.16 10.75 11.42
N LEU A 43 -2.38 9.63 10.74
CA LEU A 43 -1.42 9.10 9.76
C LEU A 43 -2.14 8.70 8.47
N THR A 44 -1.75 9.32 7.36
CA THR A 44 -2.23 8.90 6.03
C THR A 44 -1.47 7.67 5.55
N VAL A 45 -2.20 6.65 5.11
CA VAL A 45 -1.68 5.44 4.44
C VAL A 45 -2.26 5.34 3.04
N THR A 46 -1.48 4.79 2.10
CA THR A 46 -1.92 4.65 0.71
C THR A 46 -1.92 3.20 0.26
N ASN A 47 -2.72 2.87 -0.75
CA ASN A 47 -2.64 1.57 -1.43
C ASN A 47 -1.48 1.48 -2.43
N ALA A 48 -0.58 2.47 -2.47
CA ALA A 48 0.58 2.52 -3.37
C ALA A 48 1.92 2.42 -2.62
N GLY A 49 1.92 1.93 -1.38
CA GLY A 49 3.13 1.56 -0.64
C GLY A 49 3.88 2.68 0.05
N PHE A 50 3.35 3.91 -0.04
CA PHE A 50 3.85 5.07 0.69
C PHE A 50 2.86 5.54 1.76
N LEU A 51 3.37 6.37 2.66
CA LEU A 51 2.71 6.94 3.82
C LEU A 51 2.85 8.46 3.78
N GLY A 52 1.94 9.13 4.47
CA GLY A 52 1.91 10.58 4.56
C GLY A 52 1.12 11.22 3.42
N ASN A 53 0.97 12.53 3.54
CA ASN A 53 0.29 13.39 2.58
C ASN A 53 1.16 14.62 2.32
N SER A 54 1.96 14.55 1.27
CA SER A 54 2.84 15.65 0.86
C SER A 54 2.08 16.95 0.52
N GLY A 55 0.78 16.88 0.22
CA GLY A 55 -0.09 18.01 -0.09
C GLY A 55 -0.42 18.90 1.11
N ILE A 56 -0.30 18.39 2.34
CA ILE A 56 -0.64 19.09 3.59
C ILE A 56 0.09 20.42 3.76
N ARG A 57 1.29 20.54 3.15
CA ARG A 57 2.09 21.77 3.13
C ARG A 57 1.37 22.96 2.47
N ASN A 58 0.45 22.70 1.54
CA ASN A 58 -0.25 23.73 0.76
C ASN A 58 -1.70 23.92 1.22
N ASP A 59 -2.28 22.90 1.85
CA ASP A 59 -3.66 22.89 2.31
C ASP A 59 -3.74 22.26 3.72
N PRO A 60 -3.65 23.07 4.79
CA PRO A 60 -3.76 22.61 6.17
C PRO A 60 -5.12 22.00 6.53
N SER A 61 -6.11 22.02 5.62
CA SER A 61 -7.40 21.36 5.80
C SER A 61 -7.47 19.97 5.16
N SER A 62 -6.42 19.56 4.43
CA SER A 62 -6.29 18.21 3.88
C SER A 62 -5.97 17.17 4.97
N ALA A 63 -6.00 15.89 4.61
CA ALA A 63 -5.65 14.80 5.51
C ALA A 63 -4.25 14.99 6.13
N PRO A 64 -4.04 14.67 7.41
CA PRO A 64 -2.73 14.80 8.04
C PRO A 64 -1.71 13.88 7.37
N SER A 65 -0.43 14.27 7.38
CA SER A 65 0.61 13.38 6.89
C SER A 65 1.03 12.41 7.99
N PHE A 66 1.62 12.93 9.07
CA PHE A 66 1.79 12.25 10.35
C PHE A 66 1.64 13.29 11.46
N GLU A 67 0.41 13.55 11.86
CA GLU A 67 0.08 14.54 12.87
C GLU A 67 0.11 13.94 14.28
N TYR A 68 0.74 14.67 15.21
CA TYR A 68 0.66 14.37 16.64
C TYR A 68 0.88 15.62 17.50
N PRO A 69 0.03 15.90 18.49
CA PRO A 69 -1.29 15.29 18.73
C PRO A 69 -2.24 15.52 17.54
N LEU A 70 -3.21 14.63 17.35
CA LEU A 70 -4.25 14.80 16.34
C LEU A 70 -4.97 16.15 16.53
N ASP A 71 -5.32 16.82 15.43
CA ASP A 71 -5.95 18.16 15.37
C ASP A 71 -5.09 19.34 15.90
N SER A 72 -3.78 19.17 16.09
CA SER A 72 -2.86 20.24 16.53
C SER A 72 -2.25 21.08 15.40
N GLY A 73 -2.36 20.59 14.16
CA GLY A 73 -1.62 21.02 12.98
C GLY A 73 -0.13 20.67 13.01
N ILE A 74 0.35 19.88 13.98
CA ILE A 74 1.78 19.55 14.12
C ILE A 74 2.11 18.25 13.38
N GLU A 75 2.67 18.41 12.18
CA GLU A 75 3.14 17.35 11.30
C GLU A 75 4.54 16.87 11.68
N HIS A 76 4.72 15.55 11.59
CA HIS A 76 5.94 14.81 11.90
C HIS A 76 6.54 14.10 10.67
N LEU A 77 5.84 14.11 9.53
CA LEU A 77 6.23 13.42 8.31
C LEU A 77 5.83 14.25 7.09
N PHE A 78 6.69 14.31 6.08
CA PHE A 78 6.28 14.77 4.76
C PHE A 78 5.76 13.60 3.91
N GLU A 79 6.57 12.57 3.76
CA GLU A 79 6.23 11.31 3.08
C GLU A 79 7.20 10.21 3.52
N ALA A 80 6.77 8.96 3.51
CA ALA A 80 7.63 7.79 3.75
C ALA A 80 7.21 6.65 2.82
N GLY A 81 8.07 5.65 2.61
CA GLY A 81 7.71 4.53 1.73
C GLY A 81 8.63 3.32 1.91
N LEU A 82 8.04 2.14 1.68
CA LEU A 82 8.77 0.87 1.76
C LEU A 82 9.80 0.76 0.64
N TRP A 83 11.00 0.32 1.00
CA TRP A 83 12.07 -0.05 0.08
C TRP A 83 12.35 -1.54 0.20
N VAL A 84 12.35 -2.24 -0.92
CA VAL A 84 12.69 -3.67 -0.99
C VAL A 84 13.76 -3.87 -2.04
N GLY A 85 14.94 -4.29 -1.60
CA GLY A 85 16.07 -4.62 -2.46
C GLY A 85 16.39 -6.10 -2.46
N ALA A 86 16.85 -6.63 -3.58
CA ALA A 86 17.33 -8.01 -3.68
C ALA A 86 18.32 -8.19 -4.84
N LEU A 87 19.12 -9.24 -4.76
CA LEU A 87 19.84 -9.81 -5.88
C LEU A 87 18.90 -10.73 -6.66
N ARG A 88 18.69 -10.42 -7.94
CA ARG A 88 17.89 -11.22 -8.87
C ARG A 88 18.70 -12.39 -9.42
N ALA A 89 18.00 -13.41 -9.92
CA ALA A 89 18.62 -14.57 -10.56
C ALA A 89 19.46 -14.26 -11.81
N ASP A 90 19.22 -13.13 -12.48
CA ASP A 90 20.04 -12.64 -13.60
C ASP A 90 21.30 -11.87 -13.16
N GLY A 91 21.56 -11.79 -11.85
CA GLY A 91 22.72 -11.14 -11.27
C GLY A 91 22.56 -9.64 -11.03
N LEU A 92 21.41 -9.05 -11.37
CA LEU A 92 21.15 -7.63 -11.11
C LEU A 92 20.75 -7.41 -9.64
N ILE A 93 21.41 -6.45 -9.00
CA ILE A 93 20.96 -5.89 -7.72
C ILE A 93 19.99 -4.77 -8.05
N THR A 94 18.78 -4.86 -7.52
CA THR A 94 17.73 -3.84 -7.71
C THR A 94 17.12 -3.47 -6.38
N VAL A 95 16.57 -2.27 -6.31
CA VAL A 95 15.77 -1.78 -5.19
C VAL A 95 14.48 -1.22 -5.76
N ARG A 96 13.34 -1.65 -5.22
CA ARG A 96 12.03 -1.06 -5.50
C ARG A 96 11.68 -0.10 -4.39
N THR A 97 11.32 1.11 -4.78
CA THR A 97 11.07 2.22 -3.86
C THR A 97 9.61 2.68 -3.95
N ALA A 98 8.97 2.85 -2.80
CA ALA A 98 7.62 3.43 -2.75
C ALA A 98 7.62 4.94 -2.49
N ALA A 99 8.72 5.50 -1.99
CA ALA A 99 8.92 6.94 -1.85
C ALA A 99 10.40 7.27 -1.85
N ILE A 100 10.74 8.52 -2.21
CA ILE A 100 12.10 9.07 -2.19
C ILE A 100 12.04 10.55 -1.84
N THR A 101 13.19 11.18 -1.61
CA THR A 101 13.25 12.64 -1.47
C THR A 101 12.72 13.30 -2.76
N SER A 102 11.55 13.94 -2.64
CA SER A 102 10.87 14.64 -3.71
C SER A 102 10.33 15.95 -3.18
N SER A 103 10.55 17.05 -3.89
CA SER A 103 9.95 18.34 -3.53
C SER A 103 8.43 18.37 -3.69
N GLY A 104 7.88 17.42 -4.48
CA GLY A 104 6.47 17.30 -4.79
C GLY A 104 5.73 16.29 -3.91
N GLY A 105 6.44 15.26 -3.44
CA GLY A 105 5.86 13.96 -3.02
C GLY A 105 5.53 13.07 -4.21
N TYR A 106 4.66 12.08 -4.00
CA TYR A 106 4.17 11.16 -5.01
C TYR A 106 3.55 11.86 -6.22
N SER A 107 3.83 11.31 -7.40
CA SER A 107 3.06 11.56 -8.62
C SER A 107 3.09 10.32 -9.51
N ALA A 108 1.98 10.04 -10.20
CA ALA A 108 1.84 8.84 -11.01
C ALA A 108 2.97 8.72 -12.05
N GLY A 109 3.71 7.62 -12.00
CA GLY A 109 4.78 7.31 -12.95
C GLY A 109 6.13 7.99 -12.66
N ALA A 110 6.24 8.76 -11.58
CA ALA A 110 7.50 9.40 -11.20
C ALA A 110 8.54 8.37 -10.75
N THR A 111 9.80 8.57 -11.16
CA THR A 111 10.95 7.79 -10.65
C THR A 111 11.03 7.88 -9.13
N GLY A 112 11.32 6.75 -8.48
CA GLY A 112 11.29 6.64 -7.01
C GLY A 112 9.94 6.21 -6.43
N TYR A 113 8.92 6.00 -7.28
CA TYR A 113 7.60 5.46 -6.94
C TYR A 113 7.30 4.29 -7.87
N GLU A 114 7.95 3.18 -7.57
CA GLU A 114 8.16 2.02 -8.44
C GLU A 114 7.19 0.87 -8.18
N VAL A 115 6.29 1.05 -7.21
CA VAL A 115 5.19 0.15 -6.88
C VAL A 115 3.85 0.86 -7.15
N THR A 116 2.81 0.05 -7.36
CA THR A 116 1.48 0.52 -7.72
C THR A 116 0.42 -0.32 -7.03
N GLN A 117 -0.75 0.26 -6.82
CA GLN A 117 -1.88 -0.39 -6.19
C GLN A 117 -2.36 -1.65 -6.93
N ALA A 118 -2.56 -2.72 -6.17
CA ALA A 118 -3.11 -4.00 -6.63
C ALA A 118 -4.48 -4.30 -5.99
N SER A 119 -4.83 -3.63 -4.89
CA SER A 119 -6.16 -3.67 -4.29
C SER A 119 -6.61 -2.29 -3.82
N LEU A 120 -7.92 -2.15 -3.58
CA LEU A 120 -8.45 -1.07 -2.73
C LEU A 120 -7.95 -1.20 -1.29
N ILE A 121 -8.06 -0.12 -0.53
CA ILE A 121 -7.93 -0.15 0.93
C ILE A 121 -9.17 -0.80 1.53
N GLN A 122 -8.96 -1.85 2.31
CA GLN A 122 -9.99 -2.56 3.04
C GLN A 122 -9.96 -2.12 4.52
N PRO A 123 -10.92 -1.31 4.97
CA PRO A 123 -11.03 -0.97 6.38
C PRO A 123 -11.57 -2.15 7.19
N ARG A 124 -11.05 -2.35 8.41
CA ARG A 124 -11.62 -3.25 9.42
C ARG A 124 -11.61 -2.57 10.77
N SER A 125 -12.53 -2.93 11.65
CA SER A 125 -12.60 -2.38 13.00
C SER A 125 -13.10 -3.40 14.01
N SER A 126 -12.53 -3.38 15.20
CA SER A 126 -13.03 -4.13 16.36
C SER A 126 -14.15 -3.41 17.11
N LEU A 127 -14.47 -2.16 16.74
CA LEU A 127 -15.55 -1.37 17.34
C LEU A 127 -16.92 -1.83 16.79
N PRO A 128 -17.84 -2.33 17.63
CA PRO A 128 -19.15 -2.84 17.19
C PRO A 128 -20.01 -1.82 16.42
N GLU A 129 -19.83 -0.53 16.67
CA GLU A 129 -20.52 0.58 16.04
C GLU A 129 -19.93 1.01 14.69
N SER A 130 -18.74 0.53 14.35
CA SER A 130 -18.08 0.87 13.09
C SER A 130 -18.79 0.20 11.91
N PRO A 131 -18.99 0.90 10.77
CA PRO A 131 -19.48 0.27 9.54
C PRO A 131 -18.48 -0.76 8.98
N ALA A 132 -17.22 -0.72 9.43
CA ALA A 132 -16.18 -1.68 9.10
C ALA A 132 -16.01 -2.79 10.16
N PHE A 133 -16.98 -2.93 11.09
CA PHE A 133 -16.90 -3.93 12.15
C PHE A 133 -16.74 -5.35 11.60
N THR A 134 -15.73 -6.06 12.09
CA THR A 134 -15.54 -7.48 11.80
C THR A 134 -14.80 -8.17 12.95
N PRO A 135 -15.18 -9.40 13.33
CA PRO A 135 -14.48 -10.16 14.37
C PRO A 135 -13.04 -10.55 13.98
N LEU A 136 -12.65 -10.32 12.72
CA LEU A 136 -11.28 -10.54 12.22
C LEU A 136 -10.38 -9.29 12.36
N ALA A 137 -10.90 -8.17 12.86
CA ALA A 137 -10.12 -6.96 13.08
C ALA A 137 -9.13 -7.14 14.25
N VAL A 138 -7.93 -6.58 14.11
CA VAL A 138 -6.87 -6.63 15.12
C VAL A 138 -6.94 -5.41 16.04
N SER A 139 -7.30 -4.24 15.50
CA SER A 139 -7.33 -2.97 16.22
C SER A 139 -8.67 -2.24 16.08
N GLN A 140 -8.78 -1.04 16.64
CA GLN A 140 -10.01 -0.24 16.50
C GLN A 140 -10.12 0.37 15.10
N GLN A 141 -9.00 0.47 14.37
CA GLN A 141 -8.96 0.90 12.98
C GLN A 141 -7.81 0.20 12.26
N ASP A 142 -8.16 -0.76 11.40
CA ASP A 142 -7.22 -1.45 10.52
C ASP A 142 -7.39 -0.95 9.09
N PHE A 143 -6.30 -0.78 8.36
CA PHE A 143 -6.32 -0.66 6.89
C PHE A 143 -5.45 -1.73 6.27
N ILE A 144 -6.00 -2.41 5.25
CA ILE A 144 -5.30 -3.49 4.55
C ILE A 144 -5.37 -3.24 3.05
N SER A 145 -4.24 -3.28 2.38
CA SER A 145 -4.17 -3.15 0.93
C SER A 145 -2.98 -3.92 0.36
N THR A 146 -2.96 -4.09 -0.95
CA THR A 146 -1.85 -4.73 -1.66
C THR A 146 -1.31 -3.79 -2.72
N PHE A 147 0.01 -3.73 -2.86
CA PHE A 147 0.70 -3.08 -3.97
C PHE A 147 1.76 -4.00 -4.58
N VAL A 148 2.10 -3.75 -5.84
CA VAL A 148 3.01 -4.56 -6.66
C VAL A 148 3.94 -3.69 -7.48
N ASP A 149 5.08 -4.23 -7.91
CA ASP A 149 5.97 -3.55 -8.86
C ASP A 149 5.81 -4.04 -10.32
N THR A 150 4.85 -4.95 -10.56
CA THR A 150 4.71 -5.66 -11.84
C THR A 150 3.89 -4.92 -12.89
N ALA A 151 3.13 -3.89 -12.48
CA ALA A 151 2.25 -3.15 -13.37
C ALA A 151 3.04 -2.43 -14.48
N ALA A 152 2.58 -2.53 -15.74
CA ALA A 152 3.19 -1.81 -16.86
C ALA A 152 2.83 -0.32 -16.90
N VAL A 153 1.66 0.02 -16.37
CA VAL A 153 1.05 1.35 -16.36
C VAL A 153 0.45 1.54 -14.97
N VAL A 154 0.54 2.75 -14.42
CA VAL A 154 -0.10 3.08 -13.13
C VAL A 154 -1.61 2.82 -13.26
N PRO A 155 -2.20 1.93 -12.44
CA PRO A 155 -3.60 1.55 -12.59
C PRO A 155 -4.53 2.77 -12.51
N GLY A 156 -5.57 2.79 -13.35
CA GLY A 156 -6.49 3.92 -13.48
C GLY A 156 -5.98 5.05 -14.37
N THR A 157 -4.77 4.94 -14.94
CA THR A 157 -4.16 5.94 -15.81
C THR A 157 -3.62 5.32 -17.11
N GLN A 158 -3.08 6.17 -17.99
CA GLN A 158 -2.28 5.74 -19.16
C GLN A 158 -0.77 5.98 -18.95
N THR A 159 -0.36 6.32 -17.73
CA THR A 159 1.02 6.70 -17.40
C THR A 159 1.87 5.45 -17.16
N PRO A 160 2.97 5.23 -17.90
CA PRO A 160 3.88 4.11 -17.67
C PRO A 160 4.46 4.11 -16.25
N THR A 161 4.67 2.92 -15.67
CA THR A 161 5.44 2.81 -14.43
C THR A 161 6.93 3.07 -14.68
N PRO A 162 7.64 3.70 -13.72
CA PRO A 162 9.07 3.93 -13.86
C PRO A 162 9.84 2.61 -13.75
N ASP A 163 11.05 2.60 -14.32
CA ASP A 163 12.02 1.51 -14.23
C ASP A 163 11.39 0.10 -14.39
N PRO A 164 10.86 -0.24 -15.59
CA PRO A 164 10.32 -1.56 -15.85
C PRO A 164 11.39 -2.67 -15.85
N ALA A 165 12.67 -2.30 -16.05
CA ALA A 165 13.77 -3.26 -16.09
C ALA A 165 14.18 -3.72 -14.68
N GLY A 166 14.05 -2.86 -13.67
CA GLY A 166 14.40 -3.17 -12.28
C GLY A 166 13.35 -3.96 -11.47
N ARG A 167 12.21 -4.35 -12.07
CA ARG A 167 11.17 -5.13 -11.38
C ARG A 167 11.72 -6.40 -10.73
N LEU A 168 11.27 -6.66 -9.51
CA LEU A 168 11.52 -7.86 -8.72
C LEU A 168 10.43 -8.93 -8.91
N GLY A 169 9.22 -8.54 -9.33
CA GLY A 169 8.04 -9.40 -9.17
C GLY A 169 7.61 -9.42 -7.71
N LEU A 170 7.49 -8.23 -7.14
CA LEU A 170 7.15 -7.94 -5.76
C LEU A 170 5.63 -7.80 -5.63
N SER A 171 5.07 -8.45 -4.62
CA SER A 171 3.75 -8.16 -4.08
C SER A 171 3.87 -7.93 -2.58
N VAL A 172 3.27 -6.86 -2.08
CA VAL A 172 3.27 -6.54 -0.65
C VAL A 172 1.85 -6.35 -0.18
N GLU A 173 1.42 -7.16 0.79
CA GLU A 173 0.23 -6.82 1.58
C GLU A 173 0.67 -5.94 2.74
N SER A 174 0.14 -4.71 2.75
CA SER A 174 0.35 -3.75 3.81
C SER A 174 -0.84 -3.79 4.75
N ARG A 175 -0.57 -3.83 6.05
CA ARG A 175 -1.57 -3.75 7.11
C ARG A 175 -1.14 -2.67 8.09
N SER A 176 -2.08 -1.85 8.54
CA SER A 176 -1.81 -0.81 9.51
C SER A 176 -2.89 -0.76 10.58
N TYR A 177 -2.49 -0.49 11.82
CA TYR A 177 -3.31 -0.71 13.01
C TYR A 177 -3.21 0.46 14.00
N ALA A 178 -4.35 0.90 14.53
CA ALA A 178 -4.44 1.99 15.49
C ALA A 178 -5.49 1.73 16.60
N TRP A 179 -5.23 2.32 17.77
CA TRP A 179 -6.07 2.24 18.96
C TRP A 179 -6.27 3.62 19.60
N SER A 180 -7.34 3.76 20.37
CA SER A 180 -7.71 4.92 21.17
C SER A 180 -7.49 4.72 22.67
N PHE A 181 -6.79 3.65 23.06
CA PHE A 181 -6.42 3.44 24.46
C PHE A 181 -5.29 4.42 24.85
N PRO A 182 -5.29 5.00 26.06
CA PRO A 182 -4.27 5.97 26.49
C PRO A 182 -2.81 5.47 26.38
N PHE A 183 -2.59 4.17 26.43
CA PHE A 183 -1.26 3.56 26.30
C PHE A 183 -0.86 3.25 24.84
N ALA A 184 -1.75 3.42 23.87
CA ALA A 184 -1.55 3.07 22.45
C ALA A 184 -2.05 4.14 21.47
N GLU A 185 -2.61 5.26 21.94
CA GLU A 185 -3.16 6.33 21.11
C GLU A 185 -2.09 7.21 20.43
N TYR A 186 -0.81 6.96 20.66
CA TYR A 186 0.31 7.80 20.19
C TYR A 186 1.21 7.10 19.17
N PHE A 187 0.78 5.97 18.59
CA PHE A 187 1.48 5.32 17.48
C PHE A 187 0.52 4.57 16.56
N VAL A 188 0.98 4.29 15.35
CA VAL A 188 0.37 3.34 14.40
C VAL A 188 1.36 2.21 14.18
N ILE A 189 0.89 0.97 14.14
CA ILE A 189 1.72 -0.18 13.76
C ILE A 189 1.54 -0.42 12.26
N LEU A 190 2.66 -0.60 11.56
CA LEU A 190 2.71 -0.97 10.15
C LEU A 190 3.28 -2.39 10.03
N GLU A 191 2.61 -3.24 9.28
CA GLU A 191 3.03 -4.60 8.97
C GLU A 191 3.06 -4.78 7.45
N TYR A 192 4.15 -5.37 6.95
CA TYR A 192 4.33 -5.66 5.52
C TYR A 192 4.60 -7.14 5.32
N GLU A 193 3.73 -7.80 4.58
CA GLU A 193 3.94 -9.16 4.10
C GLU A 193 4.48 -9.10 2.67
N ILE A 194 5.79 -9.34 2.53
CA ILE A 194 6.51 -9.23 1.27
C ILE A 194 6.58 -10.60 0.59
N THR A 195 6.01 -10.71 -0.60
CA THR A 195 5.93 -11.94 -1.39
C THR A 195 6.64 -11.79 -2.73
N ASN A 196 7.52 -12.74 -3.05
CA ASN A 196 8.05 -12.93 -4.39
C ASN A 196 7.03 -13.67 -5.26
N ILE A 197 6.47 -12.99 -6.24
CA ILE A 197 5.53 -13.52 -7.23
C ILE A 197 6.16 -13.70 -8.62
N SER A 198 7.49 -13.54 -8.74
CA SER A 198 8.22 -13.86 -9.97
C SER A 198 8.43 -15.36 -10.13
N SER A 199 8.96 -15.78 -11.29
CA SER A 199 9.32 -17.17 -11.56
C SER A 199 10.67 -17.59 -10.97
N GLU A 200 11.45 -16.65 -10.44
CA GLU A 200 12.83 -16.86 -9.99
C GLU A 200 13.00 -16.46 -8.53
N PRO A 201 13.88 -17.14 -7.77
CA PRO A 201 14.12 -16.76 -6.38
C PRO A 201 14.84 -15.41 -6.28
N TRP A 202 14.58 -14.71 -5.19
CA TRP A 202 15.41 -13.60 -4.74
C TRP A 202 16.53 -14.13 -3.86
N ASP A 203 17.70 -13.50 -3.94
CA ASP A 203 18.80 -13.70 -3.00
C ASP A 203 19.10 -12.37 -2.29
N SER A 204 19.62 -12.44 -1.05
CA SER A 204 20.09 -11.29 -0.27
C SER A 204 19.06 -10.15 -0.22
N VAL A 205 17.90 -10.43 0.39
CA VAL A 205 16.80 -9.45 0.50
C VAL A 205 17.13 -8.41 1.58
N TYR A 206 16.98 -7.14 1.22
CA TYR A 206 17.11 -5.98 2.11
C TYR A 206 15.77 -5.24 2.15
N VAL A 207 15.36 -4.84 3.35
CA VAL A 207 14.13 -4.07 3.56
C VAL A 207 14.48 -2.81 4.34
N GLY A 208 13.94 -1.68 3.90
CA GLY A 208 14.04 -0.40 4.60
C GLY A 208 12.72 0.34 4.53
N LEU A 209 12.48 1.20 5.51
CA LEU A 209 11.45 2.23 5.40
C LEU A 209 12.21 3.54 5.19
N TRP A 210 12.02 4.16 4.03
CA TRP A 210 12.51 5.51 3.80
C TRP A 210 11.50 6.51 4.36
N ASP A 211 11.99 7.57 4.98
CA ASP A 211 11.18 8.63 5.57
C ASP A 211 11.81 10.01 5.35
N ASP A 212 10.96 10.99 5.10
CA ASP A 212 11.28 12.42 5.18
C ASP A 212 10.56 13.02 6.40
N LEU A 213 11.12 12.76 7.58
CA LEU A 213 10.62 13.28 8.85
C LEU A 213 10.89 14.79 8.96
N VAL A 214 9.85 15.51 9.32
CA VAL A 214 9.85 16.96 9.55
C VAL A 214 9.17 17.23 10.88
N VAL A 215 9.39 18.36 11.54
CA VAL A 215 8.54 18.78 12.67
C VAL A 215 8.05 20.19 12.39
N ARG A 216 6.73 20.33 12.18
CA ARG A 216 6.18 21.60 11.73
C ARG A 216 4.71 21.78 12.06
N ASN A 217 4.32 23.00 12.41
CA ASN A 217 2.92 23.37 12.57
C ASN A 217 2.34 23.99 11.28
N VAL A 218 1.59 23.24 10.48
CA VAL A 218 1.07 23.67 9.16
C VAL A 218 0.02 24.79 9.25
N ILE A 219 -0.58 25.02 10.41
CA ILE A 219 -1.54 26.11 10.64
C ILE A 219 -0.82 27.46 10.74
N THR A 220 0.35 27.49 11.38
CA THR A 220 1.06 28.75 11.71
C THR A 220 2.24 29.05 10.79
N THR A 221 2.68 28.09 9.96
CA THR A 221 3.85 28.28 9.08
C THR A 221 3.51 28.13 7.60
N THR A 222 3.94 29.09 6.78
CA THR A 222 3.65 29.19 5.34
C THR A 222 4.86 28.99 4.43
N GLU A 223 6.00 28.57 4.97
CA GLU A 223 7.22 28.30 4.19
C GLU A 223 7.02 27.16 3.18
N THR A 224 7.56 27.32 1.97
CA THR A 224 7.45 26.35 0.86
C THR A 224 8.82 25.94 0.32
N GLY A 225 8.86 24.89 -0.52
CA GLY A 225 10.08 24.40 -1.15
C GLY A 225 11.13 23.94 -0.14
N GLY A 226 12.42 24.22 -0.40
CA GLY A 226 13.55 23.82 0.46
C GLY A 226 13.43 24.26 1.92
N ASN A 227 12.74 25.36 2.20
CA ASN A 227 12.53 25.84 3.58
C ASN A 227 11.61 24.93 4.38
N PHE A 228 10.68 24.21 3.71
CA PHE A 228 9.82 23.24 4.38
C PHE A 228 10.63 22.13 5.08
N PHE A 229 11.79 21.77 4.51
CA PHE A 229 12.64 20.67 4.96
C PHE A 229 13.73 21.10 5.94
N ASN A 230 13.78 22.39 6.34
CA ASN A 230 14.87 22.89 7.17
C ASN A 230 14.73 22.56 8.68
N LYS A 231 13.59 21.97 9.08
CA LYS A 231 13.29 21.51 10.45
C LYS A 231 13.06 20.00 10.46
N GLY A 232 14.13 19.22 10.43
CA GLY A 232 14.09 17.77 10.63
C GLY A 232 14.56 17.38 12.04
N ALA A 233 13.92 16.38 12.63
CA ALA A 233 14.39 15.72 13.84
C ALA A 233 14.28 14.21 13.66
N ARG A 234 15.37 13.48 13.91
CA ARG A 234 15.41 12.02 13.90
C ARG A 234 15.85 11.50 15.27
N GLY A 235 15.05 10.62 15.84
CA GLY A 235 15.39 9.82 17.02
C GLY A 235 15.43 8.35 16.65
N PHE A 236 16.29 7.57 17.29
CA PHE A 236 16.29 6.10 17.17
C PHE A 236 15.89 5.50 18.52
N LEU A 237 14.98 4.52 18.50
CA LEU A 237 14.79 3.61 19.64
C LEU A 237 15.66 2.38 19.36
N GLY A 238 16.82 2.31 19.99
CA GLY A 238 17.67 1.12 19.94
C GLY A 238 17.15 0.04 20.88
N TYR A 239 17.24 -1.23 20.46
CA TYR A 239 17.10 -2.35 21.39
C TYR A 239 18.27 -2.30 22.39
N PRO A 240 18.05 -2.50 23.70
CA PRO A 240 19.16 -2.77 24.60
C PRO A 240 19.85 -4.06 24.13
N ILE A 241 21.13 -3.95 23.80
CA ILE A 241 22.00 -5.12 23.69
C ILE A 241 22.16 -5.62 25.12
N TYR A 242 21.56 -6.76 25.44
CA TYR A 242 21.93 -7.48 26.65
C TYR A 242 23.19 -8.27 26.33
N ASP A 243 24.30 -7.87 26.96
CA ASP A 243 25.54 -8.65 27.01
C ASP A 243 25.33 -10.01 27.71
#